data_AF-A0AAU1KVX2-F1
#
_entry.id   AF-A0AAU1KVX2-F1
#
_cell.length_a   1.000
_cell.length_b   1.000
_cell.length_c   1.000
_cell.angle_alpha   90.00
_cell.angle_beta   90.00
_cell.angle_gamma   90.00
#
_symmetry.space_group_name_H-M   'P 1'
#
loop_
_entity.id
_entity.type
_entity.pdbx_description
1 polymer ?
#
loop_
_entity_poly.entity_id
_entity_poly.type
_entity_poly.pdbx_seq_one_letter_code
_entity_poly.pdbx_strand_id
1 'polypeptide(L)'
;MSKMVFWVLDVGQGSGNFIQVFDDSDKLVGSVLIDIGSKKSKKAAGGPSVKTVAGLLGDPATLNLVVLSHGDGDHINLIPELLDELKSTKLTVNRVCYGGSRIRYKGGSKSVLSRLEAHMPSGVTTEPLSPGFSSFTATDPPKPFDTFGELEVWILKANAATSDAKSSSSSDGSKRQRVDGGYDINTDSVVVLLGFPLSKAWFVVTGDATATTMYQVNEVVNDSVKKKYLQHVVMMTVPHHGSTSTSFDVRGGGEATLKTFAEKIEPVSVIGSADKVGTYKQPSARVLQYFWPYVTVGEPFWGDPAIGGRHFYTAYFAPDDHFNYDDAGTKYPWPAGANWYSVQTASDIYTNMYVDRVTGQQDIVLPPDSSARHTPNTPSTPRALGVAWQYTVQKNTVTLQPVVNRKDYERMVAARGFVPAGWPDPATLGDALWVSLPAADTSAAAEAGAAGPAAAAPEPAPPRRPAPTSRRPLPRLRELP
;
A
#
# COMPACT_ATOMS: atom_id res chain seq x y z
N MET A 1 20.48 -14.68 -8.25
CA MET A 1 19.91 -13.33 -8.43
C MET A 1 18.78 -13.17 -7.43
N SER A 2 18.84 -12.09 -6.66
CA SER A 2 17.87 -11.69 -5.65
C SER A 2 16.46 -11.67 -6.24
N LYS A 3 15.49 -11.97 -5.38
CA LYS A 3 14.07 -12.01 -5.74
C LYS A 3 13.26 -11.35 -4.64
N MET A 4 12.36 -10.46 -5.02
CA MET A 4 11.36 -9.91 -4.10
C MET A 4 9.98 -10.47 -4.48
N VAL A 5 9.23 -10.89 -3.48
CA VAL A 5 7.82 -11.26 -3.62
C VAL A 5 6.99 -10.29 -2.80
N PHE A 6 6.13 -9.52 -3.44
CA PHE A 6 5.23 -8.55 -2.80
C PHE A 6 3.79 -9.05 -2.90
N TRP A 7 3.13 -9.20 -1.77
CA TRP A 7 1.73 -9.57 -1.66
C TRP A 7 0.88 -8.38 -1.26
N VAL A 8 -0.17 -8.07 -2.04
CA VAL A 8 -1.35 -7.36 -1.56
C VAL A 8 -2.38 -8.42 -1.14
N LEU A 9 -2.56 -8.60 0.16
CA LEU A 9 -3.37 -9.68 0.73
C LEU A 9 -4.87 -9.40 0.56
N ASP A 10 -5.64 -10.44 0.26
CA ASP A 10 -7.10 -10.35 0.28
C ASP A 10 -7.62 -10.40 1.71
N VAL A 11 -7.75 -9.22 2.30
CA VAL A 11 -8.33 -9.04 3.64
C VAL A 11 -9.79 -8.56 3.58
N GLY A 12 -10.38 -8.48 2.39
CA GLY A 12 -11.68 -7.84 2.16
C GLY A 12 -11.58 -6.32 2.37
N GLN A 13 -12.43 -5.75 3.25
CA GLN A 13 -12.35 -4.33 3.62
C GLN A 13 -11.23 -4.12 4.66
N GLY A 14 -10.11 -3.57 4.23
CA GLY A 14 -8.96 -3.27 5.09
C GLY A 14 -7.64 -3.29 4.33
N SER A 15 -6.52 -3.36 5.06
CA SER A 15 -5.18 -3.38 4.49
C SER A 15 -4.37 -4.57 4.99
N GLY A 16 -3.57 -5.14 4.09
CA GLY A 16 -2.55 -6.11 4.45
C GLY A 16 -1.58 -6.31 3.30
N ASN A 17 -0.31 -6.03 3.53
CA ASN A 17 0.74 -6.22 2.53
C ASN A 17 1.90 -6.99 3.15
N PHE A 18 2.38 -8.01 2.45
CA PHE A 18 3.47 -8.85 2.94
C PHE A 18 4.56 -8.98 1.89
N ILE A 19 5.80 -8.73 2.28
CA ILE A 19 6.95 -8.70 1.39
C ILE A 19 7.96 -9.73 1.86
N GLN A 20 8.48 -10.51 0.93
CA GLN A 20 9.57 -11.45 1.14
C GLN A 20 10.72 -11.10 0.20
N VAL A 21 11.95 -11.17 0.72
CA VAL A 21 13.18 -10.92 -0.03
C VAL A 21 14.05 -12.15 0.08
N PHE A 22 14.44 -12.67 -1.07
CA PHE A 22 15.31 -13.83 -1.21
C PHE A 22 16.64 -13.40 -1.83
N ASP A 23 17.73 -13.99 -1.33
CA ASP A 23 19.06 -13.81 -1.91
C ASP A 23 19.27 -14.64 -3.18
N ASP A 24 20.50 -14.63 -3.69
CA ASP A 24 20.88 -15.35 -4.90
C ASP A 24 20.75 -16.88 -4.81
N SER A 25 20.70 -17.41 -3.59
CA SER A 25 20.56 -18.84 -3.29
C SER A 25 19.12 -19.23 -2.94
N ASP A 26 18.16 -18.33 -3.22
CA ASP A 26 16.74 -18.47 -2.88
C ASP A 26 16.48 -18.60 -1.36
N LYS A 27 17.41 -18.12 -0.54
CA LYS A 27 17.23 -18.07 0.92
C LYS A 27 16.50 -16.78 1.30
N LEU A 28 15.47 -16.89 2.13
CA LEU A 28 14.77 -15.74 2.70
C LEU A 28 15.73 -14.92 3.58
N VAL A 29 15.97 -13.67 3.20
CA VAL A 29 16.84 -12.71 3.92
C VAL A 29 16.08 -11.51 4.48
N GLY A 30 14.82 -11.32 4.08
CA GLY A 30 13.97 -10.25 4.59
C GLY A 30 12.49 -10.59 4.51
N SER A 31 11.74 -10.21 5.54
CA SER A 31 10.29 -10.25 5.56
C SER A 31 9.73 -8.97 6.17
N VAL A 32 8.80 -8.33 5.46
CA VAL A 32 8.17 -7.07 5.90
C VAL A 32 6.67 -7.23 5.87
N LEU A 33 6.01 -6.86 6.96
CA LEU A 33 4.56 -6.78 7.06
C LEU A 33 4.14 -5.32 7.16
N ILE A 34 3.30 -4.85 6.24
CA ILE A 34 2.71 -3.50 6.28
C ILE A 34 1.21 -3.65 6.43
N ASP A 35 0.73 -3.41 7.64
CA ASP A 35 -0.63 -3.70 8.10
C ASP A 35 -1.03 -5.18 7.95
N ILE A 36 -2.01 -5.60 8.75
CA ILE A 36 -2.88 -6.75 8.47
C ILE A 36 -4.15 -6.57 9.29
N GLY A 37 -5.23 -6.22 8.61
CA GLY A 37 -6.52 -5.97 9.24
C GLY A 37 -7.67 -6.21 8.27
N SER A 38 -8.82 -6.55 8.84
CA SER A 38 -10.03 -6.82 8.08
C SER A 38 -11.26 -6.43 8.88
N LYS A 39 -12.14 -5.65 8.27
CA LYS A 39 -13.43 -5.30 8.83
C LYS A 39 -14.52 -5.98 8.01
N LYS A 40 -15.45 -6.62 8.72
CA LYS A 40 -16.66 -7.26 8.18
C LYS A 40 -16.44 -8.47 7.26
N SER A 41 -15.23 -8.70 6.75
CA SER A 41 -14.83 -9.88 5.97
C SER A 41 -13.75 -10.73 6.65
N LYS A 42 -13.52 -10.52 7.96
CA LYS A 42 -12.48 -11.20 8.75
C LYS A 42 -12.48 -12.73 8.61
N LYS A 43 -13.64 -13.39 8.60
CA LYS A 43 -13.70 -14.87 8.48
C LYS A 43 -13.50 -15.39 7.06
N ALA A 44 -13.97 -14.63 6.07
CA ALA A 44 -14.02 -15.06 4.67
C ALA A 44 -12.71 -14.76 3.91
N ALA A 45 -12.08 -13.63 4.23
CA ALA A 45 -10.88 -13.11 3.59
C ALA A 45 -9.71 -12.96 4.60
N GLY A 46 -9.93 -12.25 5.71
CA GLY A 46 -8.87 -11.97 6.70
C GLY A 46 -8.19 -13.20 7.29
N GLY A 47 -8.96 -14.20 7.73
CA GLY A 47 -8.45 -15.43 8.34
C GLY A 47 -7.61 -16.26 7.36
N PRO A 48 -8.07 -16.51 6.11
CA PRO A 48 -7.20 -17.09 5.09
C PRO A 48 -5.93 -16.31 4.80
N SER A 49 -5.99 -14.97 4.77
CA SER A 49 -4.79 -14.14 4.61
C SER A 49 -3.82 -14.27 5.79
N VAL A 50 -4.31 -14.37 7.03
CA VAL A 50 -3.49 -14.70 8.21
C VAL A 50 -2.75 -16.03 8.01
N LYS A 51 -3.46 -17.08 7.59
CA LYS A 51 -2.87 -18.41 7.35
C LYS A 51 -1.84 -18.38 6.22
N THR A 52 -2.11 -17.59 5.17
CA THR A 52 -1.19 -17.40 4.05
C THR A 52 0.12 -16.82 4.54
N VAL A 53 0.08 -15.71 5.30
CA VAL A 53 1.29 -15.08 5.86
C VAL A 53 2.02 -16.03 6.82
N ALA A 54 1.31 -16.72 7.70
CA ALA A 54 1.91 -17.67 8.62
C ALA A 54 2.63 -18.82 7.89
N GLY A 55 2.02 -19.37 6.83
CA GLY A 55 2.63 -20.41 6.00
C GLY A 55 3.87 -19.93 5.24
N LEU A 56 3.86 -18.68 4.75
CA LEU A 56 4.99 -18.09 4.02
C LEU A 56 6.20 -17.78 4.90
N LEU A 57 6.01 -17.56 6.21
CA LEU A 57 7.09 -17.27 7.16
C LEU A 57 7.91 -18.51 7.57
N GLY A 58 7.34 -19.70 7.47
CA GLY A 58 8.01 -20.97 7.84
C GLY A 58 8.29 -21.11 9.34
N ASP A 59 9.21 -22.03 9.69
CA ASP A 59 9.69 -22.25 11.07
C ASP A 59 11.22 -22.42 11.08
N PRO A 60 11.99 -21.58 11.81
CA PRO A 60 11.54 -20.46 12.64
C PRO A 60 11.00 -19.28 11.81
N ALA A 61 9.86 -18.74 12.24
CA ALA A 61 9.28 -17.54 11.64
C ALA A 61 10.05 -16.29 12.06
N THR A 62 10.34 -15.39 11.12
CA THR A 62 10.94 -14.08 11.42
C THR A 62 10.19 -13.00 10.66
N LEU A 63 9.81 -11.92 11.34
CA LEU A 63 9.37 -10.66 10.76
C LEU A 63 10.47 -9.62 10.97
N ASN A 64 11.18 -9.24 9.91
CA ASN A 64 12.26 -8.28 10.02
C ASN A 64 11.73 -6.86 10.31
N LEU A 65 10.61 -6.49 9.69
CA LEU A 65 9.96 -5.21 9.94
C LEU A 65 8.44 -5.36 9.91
N VAL A 66 7.78 -4.75 10.90
CA VAL A 66 6.33 -4.51 10.88
C VAL A 66 6.10 -3.01 10.83
N VAL A 67 5.43 -2.53 9.80
CA VAL A 67 4.96 -1.14 9.70
C VAL A 67 3.46 -1.13 9.90
N LEU A 68 2.99 -0.40 10.91
CA LEU A 68 1.55 -0.16 11.09
C LEU A 68 1.24 1.27 10.63
N SER A 69 0.49 1.39 9.54
CA SER A 69 0.23 2.69 8.93
C SER A 69 -0.49 3.62 9.90
N HIS A 70 -1.49 3.11 10.62
CA HIS A 70 -2.21 3.82 11.68
C HIS A 70 -2.99 2.82 12.56
N GLY A 71 -3.67 3.32 13.59
CA GLY A 71 -4.34 2.50 14.60
C GLY A 71 -5.76 2.01 14.26
N ASP A 72 -6.26 2.15 13.03
CA ASP A 72 -7.61 1.70 12.71
C ASP A 72 -7.71 0.17 12.63
N GLY A 73 -8.86 -0.36 13.05
CA GLY A 73 -9.05 -1.80 13.25
C GLY A 73 -8.91 -2.61 11.95
N ASP A 74 -9.34 -2.08 10.81
CA ASP A 74 -9.16 -2.67 9.49
C ASP A 74 -7.71 -2.66 8.98
N HIS A 75 -6.76 -2.15 9.76
CA HIS A 75 -5.32 -2.21 9.47
C HIS A 75 -4.55 -3.11 10.45
N ILE A 76 -5.09 -3.36 11.65
CA ILE A 76 -4.31 -4.01 12.73
C ILE A 76 -5.01 -5.20 13.40
N ASN A 77 -6.31 -5.39 13.20
CA ASN A 77 -7.10 -6.31 14.02
C ASN A 77 -6.86 -7.80 13.73
N LEU A 78 -6.06 -8.14 12.71
CA LEU A 78 -5.64 -9.50 12.41
C LEU A 78 -4.28 -9.84 13.03
N ILE A 79 -3.51 -8.87 13.51
CA ILE A 79 -2.20 -9.11 14.14
C ILE A 79 -2.31 -10.11 15.31
N PRO A 80 -3.27 -9.99 16.25
CA PRO A 80 -3.41 -10.98 17.30
C PRO A 80 -3.65 -12.40 16.78
N GLU A 81 -4.39 -12.55 15.68
CA GLU A 81 -4.68 -13.86 15.08
C GLU A 81 -3.45 -14.43 14.36
N LEU A 82 -2.66 -13.57 13.69
CA LEU A 82 -1.38 -13.97 13.10
C LEU A 82 -0.38 -14.45 14.15
N LEU A 83 -0.24 -13.70 15.25
CA LEU A 83 0.62 -14.11 16.36
C LEU A 83 0.14 -15.41 16.99
N ASP A 84 -1.18 -15.60 17.09
CA ASP A 84 -1.78 -16.83 17.60
C ASP A 84 -1.51 -18.05 16.69
N GLU A 85 -1.59 -17.87 15.37
CA GLU A 85 -1.26 -18.91 14.38
C GLU A 85 0.23 -19.30 14.44
N LEU A 86 1.11 -18.33 14.75
CA LEU A 86 2.56 -18.53 14.83
C LEU A 86 3.06 -18.95 16.22
N LYS A 87 2.18 -19.19 17.21
CA LYS A 87 2.58 -19.52 18.61
C LYS A 87 3.48 -20.73 18.75
N SER A 88 3.31 -21.72 17.87
CA SER A 88 4.09 -22.96 17.86
C SER A 88 5.46 -22.77 17.20
N THR A 89 5.61 -21.73 16.40
CA THR A 89 6.88 -21.35 15.77
C THR A 89 7.72 -20.50 16.72
N LYS A 90 9.04 -20.52 16.56
CA LYS A 90 9.93 -19.58 17.27
C LYS A 90 9.90 -18.19 16.61
N LEU A 91 8.72 -17.55 16.61
CA LEU A 91 8.52 -16.24 15.99
C LEU A 91 9.42 -15.18 16.64
N THR A 92 10.18 -14.48 15.81
CA THR A 92 10.91 -13.26 16.19
C THR A 92 10.43 -12.07 15.36
N VAL A 93 10.12 -10.96 16.02
CA VAL A 93 9.82 -9.67 15.39
C VAL A 93 10.98 -8.72 15.67
N ASN A 94 11.75 -8.35 14.66
CA ASN A 94 12.97 -7.57 14.90
C ASN A 94 12.68 -6.09 15.17
N ARG A 95 11.74 -5.51 14.40
CA ARG A 95 11.41 -4.09 14.48
C ARG A 95 9.94 -3.85 14.19
N VAL A 96 9.36 -2.89 14.91
CA VAL A 96 8.00 -2.39 14.66
C VAL A 96 8.03 -0.87 14.66
N CYS A 97 7.53 -0.24 13.60
CA CYS A 97 7.27 1.19 13.58
C CYS A 97 5.80 1.48 13.28
N TYR A 98 5.29 2.62 13.72
CA TYR A 98 3.86 2.91 13.59
C TYR A 98 3.53 4.40 13.50
N GLY A 99 2.43 4.72 12.81
CA GLY A 99 1.81 6.04 12.76
C GLY A 99 0.89 6.32 13.95
N GLY A 100 0.76 7.57 14.35
CA GLY A 100 -0.22 8.02 15.34
C GLY A 100 0.11 7.64 16.78
N SER A 101 -0.89 7.80 17.65
CA SER A 101 -0.72 7.56 19.09
C SER A 101 -0.87 6.08 19.46
N ARG A 102 0.02 5.60 20.35
CA ARG A 102 0.01 4.22 20.90
C ARG A 102 -1.36 3.78 21.43
N ILE A 103 -2.12 4.70 22.04
CA ILE A 103 -3.44 4.40 22.63
C ILE A 103 -4.48 3.93 21.60
N ARG A 104 -4.26 4.23 20.31
CA ARG A 104 -5.18 3.87 19.21
C ARG A 104 -5.04 2.38 18.82
N TYR A 105 -3.95 1.72 19.17
CA TYR A 105 -3.64 0.33 18.80
C TYR A 105 -4.31 -0.70 19.72
N LYS A 106 -5.64 -0.66 19.81
CA LYS A 106 -6.44 -1.53 20.69
C LYS A 106 -6.51 -2.97 20.14
N GLY A 107 -6.35 -3.99 20.99
CA GLY A 107 -6.26 -5.41 20.61
C GLY A 107 -6.96 -6.39 21.58
N GLY A 108 -8.03 -5.93 22.23
CA GLY A 108 -8.69 -6.64 23.33
C GLY A 108 -8.09 -6.29 24.69
N SER A 109 -7.75 -7.29 25.51
CA SER A 109 -7.16 -7.09 26.85
C SER A 109 -5.72 -6.55 26.84
N LYS A 110 -5.01 -6.69 25.71
CA LYS A 110 -3.69 -6.09 25.46
C LYS A 110 -3.74 -5.29 24.17
N SER A 111 -2.99 -4.18 24.11
CA SER A 111 -2.79 -3.46 22.85
C SER A 111 -2.11 -4.36 21.82
N VAL A 112 -2.33 -4.08 20.53
CA VAL A 112 -1.65 -4.80 19.44
C VAL A 112 -0.14 -4.64 19.54
N LEU A 113 0.33 -3.43 19.85
CA LEU A 113 1.75 -3.12 20.01
C LEU A 113 2.40 -3.95 21.15
N SER A 114 1.73 -4.09 22.30
CA SER A 114 2.25 -4.91 23.39
C SER A 114 2.24 -6.42 23.10
N ARG A 115 1.42 -6.89 22.17
CA ARG A 115 1.52 -8.27 21.68
C ARG A 115 2.73 -8.45 20.78
N LEU A 116 3.01 -7.49 19.89
CA LEU A 116 4.21 -7.52 19.05
C LEU A 116 5.50 -7.44 19.88
N GLU A 117 5.56 -6.54 20.87
CA GLU A 117 6.70 -6.40 21.80
C GLU A 117 7.07 -7.70 22.52
N ALA A 118 6.09 -8.58 22.78
CA ALA A 118 6.34 -9.87 23.41
C ALA A 118 7.16 -10.85 22.53
N HIS A 119 7.26 -10.56 21.23
CA HIS A 119 8.06 -11.32 20.26
C HIS A 119 9.31 -10.55 19.79
N MET A 120 9.59 -9.37 20.36
CA MET A 120 10.78 -8.58 20.06
C MET A 120 11.94 -8.94 21.01
N PRO A 121 13.20 -8.64 20.64
CA PRO A 121 14.33 -8.81 21.54
C PRO A 121 14.11 -8.07 22.87
N SER A 122 14.59 -8.67 23.96
CA SER A 122 14.42 -8.10 25.31
C SER A 122 14.95 -6.67 25.38
N GLY A 123 14.12 -5.75 25.88
CA GLY A 123 14.46 -4.32 26.01
C GLY A 123 14.19 -3.47 24.77
N VAL A 124 13.76 -4.07 23.66
CA VAL A 124 13.32 -3.34 22.45
C VAL A 124 11.80 -3.13 22.52
N THR A 125 11.35 -1.93 22.16
CA THR A 125 9.93 -1.57 22.12
C THR A 125 9.53 -1.11 20.72
N THR A 126 8.22 -1.05 20.45
CA THR A 126 7.72 -0.50 19.18
C THR A 126 8.02 1.01 19.07
N GLU A 127 8.37 1.47 17.88
CA GLU A 127 8.82 2.84 17.60
C GLU A 127 7.71 3.71 16.97
N PRO A 128 7.19 4.75 17.67
CA PRO A 128 6.34 5.73 17.01
C PRO A 128 7.15 6.56 16.02
N LEU A 129 6.64 6.76 14.81
CA LEU A 129 7.23 7.74 13.88
C LEU A 129 6.87 9.17 14.34
N SER A 130 7.80 10.11 14.17
CA SER A 130 7.56 11.51 14.54
C SER A 130 6.52 12.16 13.61
N PRO A 131 5.77 13.18 14.08
CA PRO A 131 4.94 14.02 13.22
C PRO A 131 5.72 14.56 12.02
N GLY A 132 5.17 14.36 10.82
CA GLY A 132 5.76 14.83 9.58
C GLY A 132 6.99 14.06 9.09
N PHE A 133 7.38 12.96 9.73
CA PHE A 133 8.59 12.20 9.40
C PHE A 133 8.62 11.77 7.92
N SER A 134 9.80 11.87 7.31
CA SER A 134 10.11 11.38 5.97
C SER A 134 11.58 11.00 5.88
N SER A 135 11.88 9.86 5.26
CA SER A 135 13.26 9.41 4.98
C SER A 135 14.04 10.39 4.09
N PHE A 136 13.34 11.25 3.34
CA PHE A 136 13.94 12.22 2.41
C PHE A 136 14.28 13.56 3.03
N THR A 137 13.76 13.85 4.22
CA THR A 137 14.01 15.10 4.95
C THR A 137 14.63 14.87 6.32
N ALA A 138 14.66 13.63 6.82
CA ALA A 138 15.23 13.28 8.11
C ALA A 138 16.76 13.36 8.14
N THR A 139 17.42 13.12 7.00
CA THR A 139 18.88 13.17 6.86
C THR A 139 19.29 13.82 5.55
N ASP A 140 20.50 14.37 5.50
CA ASP A 140 21.14 14.87 4.29
C ASP A 140 22.55 14.22 4.13
N PRO A 141 22.76 13.34 3.15
CA PRO A 141 21.81 12.90 2.12
C PRO A 141 20.68 12.01 2.69
N PRO A 142 19.56 11.84 1.95
CA PRO A 142 18.50 10.89 2.29
C PRO A 142 19.01 9.46 2.46
N LYS A 143 18.43 8.71 3.41
CA LYS A 143 18.75 7.30 3.67
C LYS A 143 17.48 6.46 3.82
N PRO A 144 17.51 5.16 3.41
CA PRO A 144 16.42 4.24 3.72
C PRO A 144 16.15 4.21 5.22
N PHE A 145 14.89 4.05 5.58
CA PHE A 145 14.47 3.77 6.95
C PHE A 145 14.97 2.41 7.45
N ASP A 146 15.02 1.42 6.55
CA ASP A 146 15.58 0.09 6.79
C ASP A 146 16.00 -0.58 5.47
N THR A 147 16.79 -1.66 5.56
CA THR A 147 17.26 -2.43 4.40
C THR A 147 17.32 -3.93 4.69
N PHE A 148 16.85 -4.77 3.75
CA PHE A 148 16.87 -6.23 3.87
C PHE A 148 17.31 -6.87 2.56
N GLY A 149 18.57 -7.33 2.48
CA GLY A 149 19.15 -7.72 1.20
C GLY A 149 19.19 -6.51 0.26
N GLU A 150 18.55 -6.63 -0.90
CA GLU A 150 18.41 -5.52 -1.86
C GLU A 150 17.19 -4.61 -1.57
N LEU A 151 16.25 -5.04 -0.73
CA LEU A 151 15.08 -4.22 -0.42
C LEU A 151 15.47 -3.01 0.41
N GLU A 152 15.12 -1.82 -0.07
CA GLU A 152 15.16 -0.58 0.67
C GLU A 152 13.74 -0.18 1.11
N VAL A 153 13.56 0.10 2.40
CA VAL A 153 12.31 0.60 2.95
C VAL A 153 12.45 2.10 3.22
N TRP A 154 11.60 2.91 2.62
CA TRP A 154 11.59 4.36 2.75
C TRP A 154 10.23 4.82 3.29
N ILE A 155 10.20 5.88 4.10
CA ILE A 155 8.96 6.54 4.50
C ILE A 155 8.82 7.82 3.69
N LEU A 156 7.83 7.87 2.78
CA LEU A 156 7.49 9.09 2.05
C LEU A 156 6.96 10.13 3.04
N LYS A 157 6.00 9.70 3.87
CA LYS A 157 5.42 10.54 4.92
C LYS A 157 4.81 9.70 6.04
N ALA A 158 4.94 10.14 7.27
CA ALA A 158 4.17 9.66 8.41
C ALA A 158 3.57 10.84 9.18
N ASN A 159 2.41 10.62 9.81
CA ASN A 159 1.80 11.58 10.75
C ASN A 159 1.68 12.98 10.16
N ALA A 160 0.90 13.09 9.08
CA ALA A 160 0.76 14.34 8.32
C ALA A 160 0.23 15.45 9.24
N ALA A 161 0.96 16.56 9.31
CA ALA A 161 0.61 17.68 10.19
C ALA A 161 -0.67 18.37 9.69
N THR A 162 -1.62 18.66 10.57
CA THR A 162 -2.81 19.43 10.22
C THR A 162 -2.65 20.86 10.74
N SER A 163 -3.01 21.88 9.96
CA SER A 163 -2.95 23.29 10.38
C SER A 163 -3.80 23.59 11.63
N ASP A 164 -4.82 22.77 11.90
CA ASP A 164 -5.67 22.87 13.09
C ASP A 164 -5.11 22.08 14.29
N ALA A 165 -3.79 22.09 14.47
CA ALA A 165 -3.02 21.36 15.49
C ALA A 165 -3.28 21.80 16.95
N LYS A 166 -4.55 21.95 17.37
CA LYS A 166 -4.92 21.48 18.71
C LYS A 166 -4.83 19.97 18.66
N SER A 167 -3.64 19.48 18.97
CA SER A 167 -3.21 18.08 18.98
C SER A 167 -4.39 17.09 19.02
N SER A 168 -4.52 16.30 17.95
CA SER A 168 -5.40 15.13 17.84
C SER A 168 -5.07 14.01 18.83
N SER A 169 -4.23 14.25 19.84
CA SER A 169 -4.17 13.44 21.06
C SER A 169 -5.46 13.64 21.87
N SER A 170 -6.57 13.10 21.38
CA SER A 170 -7.63 12.71 22.30
C SER A 170 -6.97 11.77 23.32
N SER A 171 -6.89 12.21 24.58
CA SER A 171 -6.26 11.44 25.67
C SER A 171 -6.98 10.10 25.90
N ASP A 172 -8.18 9.94 25.35
CA ASP A 172 -9.02 8.74 25.40
C ASP A 172 -8.90 7.83 24.16
N GLY A 173 -8.15 8.25 23.13
CA GLY A 173 -8.02 7.51 21.87
C GLY A 173 -9.31 7.43 21.04
N SER A 174 -10.25 8.36 21.23
CA SER A 174 -11.43 8.51 20.37
C SER A 174 -11.04 9.03 18.99
N LYS A 175 -11.68 8.50 17.94
CA LYS A 175 -11.59 9.07 16.58
C LYS A 175 -12.31 10.40 16.58
N ARG A 176 -11.64 11.48 16.15
CA ARG A 176 -12.27 12.79 16.00
C ARG A 176 -12.50 13.05 14.53
N GLN A 177 -13.76 13.28 14.18
CA GLN A 177 -14.07 13.86 12.88
C GLN A 177 -13.50 15.27 12.89
N ARG A 178 -12.66 15.57 11.91
CA ARG A 178 -12.05 16.87 11.74
C ARG A 178 -13.07 17.85 11.16
N VAL A 179 -12.75 19.14 11.25
CA VAL A 179 -13.57 20.23 10.68
C VAL A 179 -13.67 20.12 9.15
N ASP A 180 -12.69 19.48 8.52
CA ASP A 180 -12.67 19.11 7.10
C ASP A 180 -13.14 17.66 6.86
N GLY A 181 -14.06 17.16 7.68
CA GLY A 181 -14.88 15.97 7.45
C GLY A 181 -14.18 14.60 7.47
N GLY A 182 -12.85 14.52 7.35
CA GLY A 182 -12.05 13.31 7.54
C GLY A 182 -11.83 12.93 9.02
N TYR A 183 -11.46 11.68 9.30
CA TYR A 183 -11.05 11.27 10.65
C TYR A 183 -9.55 11.50 10.85
N ASP A 184 -9.20 12.05 12.01
CA ASP A 184 -7.82 12.34 12.43
C ASP A 184 -6.91 11.10 12.51
N ILE A 185 -7.48 9.91 12.63
CA ILE A 185 -6.71 8.66 12.66
C ILE A 185 -6.14 8.28 11.29
N ASN A 186 -6.79 8.68 10.20
CA ASN A 186 -6.34 8.33 8.85
C ASN A 186 -5.19 9.25 8.40
N THR A 187 -5.08 10.46 8.98
CA THR A 187 -3.97 11.39 8.72
C THR A 187 -2.67 10.98 9.40
N ASP A 188 -2.76 10.06 10.36
CA ASP A 188 -1.60 9.41 10.96
C ASP A 188 -0.93 8.41 10.00
N SER A 189 -1.58 8.05 8.89
CA SER A 189 -1.12 7.02 7.96
C SER A 189 0.35 7.22 7.55
N VAL A 190 1.12 6.15 7.71
CA VAL A 190 2.46 6.00 7.16
C VAL A 190 2.35 5.57 5.70
N VAL A 191 2.89 6.41 4.79
CA VAL A 191 3.06 6.10 3.37
C VAL A 191 4.48 5.56 3.17
N VAL A 192 4.57 4.30 2.75
CA VAL A 192 5.82 3.56 2.60
C VAL A 192 6.17 3.47 1.11
N LEU A 193 7.42 3.74 0.78
CA LEU A 193 8.03 3.45 -0.52
C LEU A 193 9.01 2.29 -0.34
N LEU A 194 8.85 1.25 -1.13
CA LEU A 194 9.72 0.08 -1.14
C LEU A 194 10.48 0.05 -2.45
N GLY A 195 11.81 0.02 -2.37
CA GLY A 195 12.70 0.00 -3.51
C GLY A 195 13.41 -1.32 -3.66
N PHE A 196 13.50 -1.80 -4.89
CA PHE A 196 14.38 -2.89 -5.30
C PHE A 196 15.33 -2.36 -6.38
N PRO A 197 16.40 -1.63 -5.99
CA PRO A 197 17.06 -0.68 -6.88
C PRO A 197 17.80 -1.31 -8.07
N LEU A 198 18.36 -2.52 -7.95
CA LEU A 198 19.05 -3.17 -9.08
C LEU A 198 18.04 -3.58 -10.16
N SER A 199 16.83 -3.96 -9.74
CA SER A 199 15.69 -4.22 -10.61
C SER A 199 14.94 -2.95 -11.06
N LYS A 200 15.26 -1.79 -10.49
CA LYS A 200 14.55 -0.51 -10.72
C LYS A 200 13.04 -0.59 -10.47
N ALA A 201 12.62 -1.44 -9.53
CA ALA A 201 11.22 -1.64 -9.21
C ALA A 201 10.88 -0.94 -7.89
N TRP A 202 9.84 -0.10 -7.92
CA TRP A 202 9.38 0.64 -6.74
C TRP A 202 7.91 0.38 -6.45
N PHE A 203 7.55 0.30 -5.18
CA PHE A 203 6.19 0.00 -4.70
C PHE A 203 5.78 1.02 -3.66
N VAL A 204 4.55 1.53 -3.74
CA VAL A 204 4.02 2.52 -2.80
C VAL A 204 2.84 1.95 -2.04
N VAL A 205 2.95 1.85 -0.71
CA VAL A 205 1.87 1.44 0.18
C VAL A 205 1.36 2.65 0.95
N THR A 206 0.08 2.96 0.80
CA THR A 206 -0.50 4.24 1.20
C THR A 206 -1.21 4.21 2.55
N GLY A 207 -1.59 3.03 3.03
CA GLY A 207 -2.56 2.91 4.12
C GLY A 207 -3.81 3.75 3.81
N ASP A 208 -4.30 4.46 4.83
CA ASP A 208 -5.44 5.38 4.71
C ASP A 208 -5.03 6.84 4.47
N ALA A 209 -3.97 7.06 3.69
CA ALA A 209 -3.55 8.41 3.33
C ALA A 209 -4.74 9.25 2.84
N THR A 210 -4.97 10.36 3.55
CA THR A 210 -6.00 11.34 3.17
C THR A 210 -5.42 12.37 2.22
N ALA A 211 -6.23 13.28 1.68
CA ALA A 211 -5.70 14.40 0.91
C ALA A 211 -4.71 15.27 1.71
N THR A 212 -4.83 15.38 3.04
CA THR A 212 -3.77 16.04 3.84
C THR A 212 -2.44 15.29 3.74
N THR A 213 -2.47 13.96 3.85
CA THR A 213 -1.27 13.11 3.74
C THR A 213 -0.69 13.18 2.34
N MET A 214 -1.52 13.05 1.31
CA MET A 214 -1.12 13.13 -0.10
C MET A 214 -0.52 14.50 -0.44
N TYR A 215 -1.09 15.60 0.06
CA TYR A 215 -0.52 16.94 -0.11
C TYR A 215 0.91 17.01 0.42
N GLN A 216 1.17 16.48 1.62
CA GLN A 216 2.52 16.50 2.18
C GLN A 216 3.47 15.51 1.51
N VAL A 217 2.97 14.38 0.97
CA VAL A 217 3.77 13.54 0.09
C VAL A 217 4.16 14.32 -1.17
N ASN A 218 3.26 15.11 -1.74
CA ASN A 218 3.58 15.96 -2.89
C ASN A 218 4.69 16.96 -2.57
N GLU A 219 4.78 17.49 -1.35
CA GLU A 219 5.88 18.38 -0.94
C GLU A 219 7.22 17.63 -0.85
N VAL A 220 7.20 16.37 -0.39
CA VAL A 220 8.40 15.52 -0.29
C VAL A 220 8.89 15.06 -1.67
N VAL A 221 7.98 14.67 -2.55
CA VAL A 221 8.29 14.17 -3.90
C VAL A 221 8.54 15.35 -4.85
N ASN A 222 9.72 15.95 -4.72
CA ASN A 222 10.25 16.92 -5.69
C ASN A 222 10.91 16.21 -6.88
N ASP A 223 11.35 16.98 -7.88
CA ASP A 223 11.95 16.43 -9.11
C ASP A 223 13.18 15.56 -8.84
N SER A 224 13.98 15.88 -7.83
CA SER A 224 15.15 15.09 -7.44
C SER A 224 14.74 13.73 -6.87
N VAL A 225 13.76 13.72 -5.96
CA VAL A 225 13.21 12.49 -5.39
C VAL A 225 12.54 11.65 -6.47
N LYS A 226 11.71 12.28 -7.32
CA LYS A 226 11.02 11.58 -8.42
C LYS A 226 12.03 10.97 -9.38
N LYS A 227 12.99 11.75 -9.87
CA LYS A 227 14.03 11.30 -10.79
C LYS A 227 14.92 10.23 -10.20
N LYS A 228 15.11 10.15 -8.88
CA LYS A 228 16.03 9.15 -8.30
C LYS A 228 15.33 7.89 -7.81
N TYR A 229 14.14 8.01 -7.21
CA TYR A 229 13.50 6.94 -6.45
C TYR A 229 12.10 6.56 -6.93
N LEU A 230 11.50 7.30 -7.87
CA LEU A 230 10.15 7.03 -8.36
C LEU A 230 10.09 6.97 -9.90
N GLN A 231 11.20 6.70 -10.58
CA GLN A 231 11.23 6.61 -12.05
C GLN A 231 10.33 5.48 -12.59
N HIS A 232 10.08 4.46 -11.77
CA HIS A 232 9.32 3.28 -12.17
C HIS A 232 8.59 2.67 -10.97
N VAL A 233 7.49 3.30 -10.59
CA VAL A 233 6.60 2.77 -9.55
C VAL A 233 5.74 1.67 -10.17
N VAL A 234 6.13 0.43 -9.94
CA VAL A 234 5.46 -0.77 -10.45
C VAL A 234 4.04 -0.86 -9.94
N MET A 235 3.84 -0.64 -8.64
CA MET A 235 2.54 -0.79 -7.99
C MET A 235 2.34 0.25 -6.91
N MET A 236 1.10 0.74 -6.80
CA MET A 236 0.65 1.51 -5.65
C MET A 236 -0.69 0.99 -5.11
N THR A 237 -0.82 0.87 -3.79
CA THR A 237 -2.15 0.66 -3.17
C THR A 237 -2.95 1.95 -3.23
N VAL A 238 -4.24 1.88 -3.52
CA VAL A 238 -5.08 3.09 -3.61
C VAL A 238 -5.26 3.70 -2.20
N PRO A 239 -5.02 5.01 -2.01
CA PRO A 239 -5.19 5.69 -0.73
C PRO A 239 -6.56 5.45 -0.10
N HIS A 240 -6.57 5.04 1.17
CA HIS A 240 -7.77 4.79 1.98
C HIS A 240 -8.83 3.97 1.24
N HIS A 241 -8.38 2.84 0.69
CA HIS A 241 -9.21 1.89 -0.06
C HIS A 241 -9.95 2.52 -1.25
N GLY A 242 -9.59 3.73 -1.68
CA GLY A 242 -10.29 4.49 -2.72
C GLY A 242 -11.47 5.34 -2.21
N SER A 243 -11.39 5.88 -0.99
CA SER A 243 -12.45 6.70 -0.40
C SER A 243 -12.57 8.09 -1.03
N THR A 244 -13.74 8.45 -1.56
CA THR A 244 -14.01 9.83 -1.99
C THR A 244 -13.95 10.81 -0.80
N SER A 245 -14.49 10.39 0.35
CA SER A 245 -14.64 11.26 1.53
C SER A 245 -13.35 11.68 2.19
N THR A 246 -12.21 11.04 1.89
CA THR A 246 -10.91 11.47 2.43
C THR A 246 -9.94 11.89 1.35
N SER A 247 -10.16 11.46 0.11
CA SER A 247 -9.36 11.89 -1.03
C SER A 247 -9.75 13.28 -1.52
N PHE A 248 -10.99 13.71 -1.32
CA PHE A 248 -11.46 15.03 -1.76
C PHE A 248 -11.69 16.03 -0.62
N ASP A 249 -11.78 15.57 0.62
CA ASP A 249 -12.21 16.38 1.76
C ASP A 249 -11.04 17.14 2.41
N VAL A 250 -10.54 18.14 1.68
CA VAL A 250 -9.65 19.20 2.20
C VAL A 250 -10.12 20.49 1.52
N ARG A 251 -10.66 21.45 2.30
CA ARG A 251 -11.17 22.78 1.89
C ARG A 251 -10.90 23.19 0.43
N GLY A 252 -11.65 22.61 -0.52
CA GLY A 252 -11.63 22.96 -1.94
C GLY A 252 -10.41 22.52 -2.78
N GLY A 253 -9.46 21.75 -2.23
CA GLY A 253 -8.20 21.39 -2.92
C GLY A 253 -7.90 19.89 -3.02
N GLY A 254 -8.75 19.02 -2.47
CA GLY A 254 -8.49 17.58 -2.42
C GLY A 254 -8.34 16.93 -3.80
N GLU A 255 -9.17 17.34 -4.77
CA GLU A 255 -9.08 16.87 -6.15
C GLU A 255 -7.75 17.23 -6.84
N ALA A 256 -7.34 18.51 -6.74
CA ALA A 256 -6.04 18.94 -7.27
C ALA A 256 -4.88 18.21 -6.56
N THR A 257 -5.03 17.94 -5.26
CA THR A 257 -4.05 17.20 -4.47
C THR A 257 -3.91 15.76 -4.92
N LEU A 258 -5.02 15.05 -5.11
CA LEU A 258 -5.04 13.67 -5.60
C LEU A 258 -4.46 13.59 -7.02
N LYS A 259 -4.83 14.52 -7.90
CA LYS A 259 -4.25 14.61 -9.24
C LYS A 259 -2.74 14.79 -9.20
N THR A 260 -2.25 15.75 -8.41
CA THR A 260 -0.80 15.99 -8.24
C THR A 260 -0.10 14.76 -7.64
N PHE A 261 -0.77 14.06 -6.73
CA PHE A 261 -0.24 12.83 -6.13
C PHE A 261 -0.10 11.73 -7.18
N ALA A 262 -1.13 11.50 -8.00
CA ALA A 262 -1.05 10.56 -9.12
C ALA A 262 0.07 10.93 -10.13
N GLU A 263 0.20 12.21 -10.48
CA GLU A 263 1.25 12.77 -11.36
C GLU A 263 2.68 12.64 -10.80
N LYS A 264 2.83 12.63 -9.48
CA LYS A 264 4.14 12.53 -8.86
C LYS A 264 4.58 11.08 -8.67
N ILE A 265 3.63 10.19 -8.41
CA ILE A 265 3.90 8.76 -8.23
C ILE A 265 3.98 8.04 -9.58
N GLU A 266 3.11 8.36 -10.55
CA GLU A 266 3.01 7.72 -11.87
C GLU A 266 3.03 6.18 -11.79
N PRO A 267 2.12 5.56 -11.02
CA PRO A 267 2.14 4.13 -10.84
C PRO A 267 1.74 3.40 -12.12
N VAL A 268 2.50 2.37 -12.48
CA VAL A 268 2.25 1.50 -13.64
C VAL A 268 1.08 0.55 -13.37
N SER A 269 0.83 0.21 -12.09
CA SER A 269 -0.34 -0.52 -11.66
C SER A 269 -0.90 0.00 -10.33
N VAL A 270 -2.20 -0.13 -10.10
CA VAL A 270 -2.85 0.25 -8.84
C VAL A 270 -3.74 -0.85 -8.29
N ILE A 271 -3.76 -1.01 -6.96
CA ILE A 271 -4.60 -2.02 -6.28
C ILE A 271 -5.52 -1.39 -5.23
N GLY A 272 -6.84 -1.54 -5.42
CA GLY A 272 -7.85 -1.19 -4.42
C GLY A 272 -8.16 -2.35 -3.49
N SER A 273 -7.74 -2.27 -2.23
CA SER A 273 -8.08 -3.25 -1.19
C SER A 273 -9.39 -2.88 -0.50
N ALA A 274 -10.51 -3.32 -1.05
CA ALA A 274 -11.81 -3.11 -0.41
C ALA A 274 -12.81 -4.18 -0.80
N ASP A 275 -13.89 -4.28 -0.03
CA ASP A 275 -14.98 -5.24 -0.23
C ASP A 275 -16.32 -4.51 -0.14
N LYS A 276 -17.37 -5.09 -0.73
CA LYS A 276 -18.71 -4.48 -0.71
C LYS A 276 -19.34 -4.61 0.67
N VAL A 277 -19.03 -3.67 1.56
CA VAL A 277 -19.37 -3.77 2.98
C VAL A 277 -20.15 -2.55 3.47
N GLY A 278 -21.38 -2.80 3.93
CA GLY A 278 -22.19 -1.81 4.63
C GLY A 278 -22.47 -0.58 3.77
N THR A 279 -22.12 0.60 4.29
CA THR A 279 -22.29 1.89 3.60
C THR A 279 -20.98 2.41 2.99
N TYR A 280 -19.88 1.66 3.09
CA TYR A 280 -18.61 2.07 2.49
C TYR A 280 -18.71 1.93 0.97
N LYS A 281 -18.29 2.98 0.26
CA LYS A 281 -18.39 3.13 -1.21
C LYS A 281 -16.99 3.08 -1.83
N GLN A 282 -16.22 2.04 -1.50
CA GLN A 282 -14.77 1.93 -1.74
C GLN A 282 -14.39 0.56 -2.37
N PRO A 283 -13.55 0.51 -3.43
CA PRO A 283 -12.93 1.66 -4.07
C PRO A 283 -13.95 2.42 -4.93
N SER A 284 -13.86 3.75 -4.91
CA SER A 284 -14.64 4.60 -5.81
C SER A 284 -13.96 4.68 -7.18
N ALA A 285 -14.74 4.46 -8.24
CA ALA A 285 -14.30 4.67 -9.61
C ALA A 285 -13.81 6.11 -9.84
N ARG A 286 -14.44 7.10 -9.20
CA ARG A 286 -14.01 8.51 -9.25
C ARG A 286 -12.65 8.73 -8.62
N VAL A 287 -12.24 7.96 -7.62
CA VAL A 287 -10.86 8.05 -7.11
C VAL A 287 -9.90 7.33 -8.05
N LEU A 288 -10.28 6.13 -8.53
CA LEU A 288 -9.45 5.34 -9.44
C LEU A 288 -9.12 6.09 -10.74
N GLN A 289 -10.04 6.91 -11.25
CA GLN A 289 -9.85 7.60 -12.53
C GLN A 289 -8.64 8.54 -12.58
N TYR A 290 -8.17 9.05 -11.44
CA TYR A 290 -6.97 9.89 -11.39
C TYR A 290 -5.69 9.10 -11.66
N PHE A 291 -5.73 7.77 -11.54
CA PHE A 291 -4.59 6.89 -11.81
C PHE A 291 -4.62 6.27 -13.21
N TRP A 292 -5.78 6.28 -13.89
CA TRP A 292 -5.94 5.72 -15.25
C TRP A 292 -4.92 6.23 -16.28
N PRO A 293 -4.49 7.51 -16.27
CA PRO A 293 -3.49 7.99 -17.24
C PRO A 293 -2.08 7.40 -17.07
N TYR A 294 -1.78 6.79 -15.93
CA TYR A 294 -0.42 6.35 -15.57
C TYR A 294 -0.25 4.83 -15.60
N VAL A 295 -1.33 4.09 -15.40
CA VAL A 295 -1.29 2.63 -15.47
C VAL A 295 -1.04 2.17 -16.90
N THR A 296 -0.33 1.05 -17.07
CA THR A 296 -0.08 0.48 -18.40
C THR A 296 -1.40 0.21 -19.12
N VAL A 297 -1.39 0.46 -20.42
CA VAL A 297 -2.50 0.20 -21.35
C VAL A 297 -1.97 -0.75 -22.43
N GLY A 298 -2.64 -1.87 -22.65
CA GLY A 298 -2.21 -2.88 -23.63
C GLY A 298 -2.22 -4.26 -23.01
N GLU A 299 -1.06 -4.92 -22.96
CA GLU A 299 -0.90 -6.19 -22.26
C GLU A 299 -0.73 -5.92 -20.74
N PRO A 300 -1.73 -6.25 -19.90
CA PRO A 300 -1.61 -6.03 -18.45
C PRO A 300 -0.56 -6.96 -17.84
N PHE A 301 -0.03 -6.61 -16.66
CA PHE A 301 0.86 -7.50 -15.90
C PHE A 301 0.23 -8.88 -15.64
N TRP A 302 -1.08 -8.91 -15.47
CA TRP A 302 -1.85 -10.14 -15.48
C TRP A 302 -3.19 -9.96 -16.21
N GLY A 303 -3.49 -10.89 -17.10
CA GLY A 303 -4.77 -11.00 -17.78
C GLY A 303 -5.40 -12.36 -17.56
N ASP A 304 -6.72 -12.42 -17.40
CA ASP A 304 -7.50 -13.64 -17.36
C ASP A 304 -7.64 -14.21 -18.79
N PRO A 305 -7.02 -15.36 -19.11
CA PRO A 305 -7.08 -15.94 -20.45
C PRO A 305 -8.51 -16.26 -20.88
N ALA A 306 -9.43 -16.49 -19.93
CA ALA A 306 -10.83 -16.79 -20.22
C ALA A 306 -11.61 -15.57 -20.76
N ILE A 307 -11.06 -14.36 -20.67
CA ILE A 307 -11.62 -13.13 -21.28
C ILE A 307 -10.61 -12.43 -22.18
N GLY A 308 -9.81 -13.22 -22.90
CA GLY A 308 -8.90 -12.69 -23.92
C GLY A 308 -7.76 -11.85 -23.36
N GLY A 309 -7.27 -12.18 -22.16
CA GLY A 309 -6.15 -11.48 -21.53
C GLY A 309 -6.52 -10.17 -20.84
N ARG A 310 -7.81 -9.85 -20.74
CA ARG A 310 -8.32 -8.78 -19.86
C ARG A 310 -8.50 -9.27 -18.44
N HIS A 311 -8.74 -8.39 -17.49
CA HIS A 311 -9.10 -8.75 -16.11
C HIS A 311 -10.24 -7.89 -15.59
N PHE A 312 -10.77 -8.26 -14.42
CA PHE A 312 -11.75 -7.44 -13.72
C PHE A 312 -11.11 -6.57 -12.65
N TYR A 313 -11.75 -5.43 -12.43
CA TYR A 313 -11.75 -4.78 -11.14
C TYR A 313 -13.18 -4.45 -10.73
N THR A 314 -13.43 -4.30 -9.43
CA THR A 314 -14.75 -3.97 -8.88
C THR A 314 -14.71 -2.64 -8.16
N ALA A 315 -15.58 -1.71 -8.53
CA ALA A 315 -15.62 -0.38 -7.95
C ALA A 315 -17.05 0.13 -7.75
N TYR A 316 -17.17 1.16 -6.93
CA TYR A 316 -18.37 1.95 -6.73
C TYR A 316 -18.41 3.13 -7.70
N PHE A 317 -19.51 3.24 -8.44
CA PHE A 317 -19.81 4.30 -9.40
C PHE A 317 -20.97 5.13 -8.84
N ALA A 318 -20.68 6.35 -8.38
CA ALA A 318 -21.75 7.18 -7.83
C ALA A 318 -22.64 7.73 -8.97
N PRO A 319 -23.96 7.83 -8.77
CA PRO A 319 -24.85 8.40 -9.78
C PRO A 319 -24.46 9.81 -10.25
N ASP A 320 -23.85 10.59 -9.36
CA ASP A 320 -23.39 11.96 -9.56
C ASP A 320 -21.96 12.07 -10.10
N ASP A 321 -21.24 10.94 -10.29
CA ASP A 321 -19.91 10.96 -10.91
C ASP A 321 -19.99 11.12 -12.44
N HIS A 322 -21.19 11.02 -13.03
CA HIS A 322 -21.45 11.20 -14.47
C HIS A 322 -20.54 10.37 -15.39
N PHE A 323 -20.19 9.16 -14.96
CA PHE A 323 -19.44 8.22 -15.81
C PHE A 323 -20.20 7.96 -17.11
N ASN A 324 -19.43 7.81 -18.19
CA ASN A 324 -19.92 7.33 -19.47
C ASN A 324 -19.02 6.17 -19.89
N TYR A 325 -19.59 5.16 -20.52
CA TYR A 325 -18.83 4.16 -21.24
C TYR A 325 -18.83 4.49 -22.73
N ASP A 326 -17.80 4.01 -23.43
CA ASP A 326 -17.67 4.17 -24.87
C ASP A 326 -17.91 2.81 -25.53
N ASP A 327 -18.82 2.76 -26.49
CA ASP A 327 -19.00 1.59 -27.36
C ASP A 327 -18.95 2.06 -28.83
N ALA A 328 -17.88 1.67 -29.51
CA ALA A 328 -17.57 2.01 -30.89
C ALA A 328 -17.58 3.52 -31.19
N GLY A 329 -17.02 4.34 -30.28
CA GLY A 329 -16.95 5.79 -30.38
C GLY A 329 -18.22 6.52 -29.96
N THR A 330 -19.27 5.78 -29.56
CA THR A 330 -20.49 6.36 -29.02
C THR A 330 -20.44 6.33 -27.49
N LYS A 331 -20.58 7.49 -26.86
CA LYS A 331 -20.65 7.60 -25.40
C LYS A 331 -22.07 7.32 -24.90
N TYR A 332 -22.18 6.39 -23.98
CA TYR A 332 -23.43 6.04 -23.30
C TYR A 332 -23.34 6.40 -21.81
N PRO A 333 -24.44 6.89 -21.20
CA PRO A 333 -24.51 7.08 -19.76
C PRO A 333 -24.22 5.78 -19.02
N TRP A 334 -23.50 5.87 -17.90
CA TRP A 334 -23.29 4.72 -17.04
C TRP A 334 -24.63 4.08 -16.63
N PRO A 335 -24.75 2.74 -16.65
CA PRO A 335 -26.00 2.07 -16.31
C PRO A 335 -26.54 2.47 -14.93
N ALA A 336 -27.82 2.83 -14.88
CA ALA A 336 -28.52 3.08 -13.62
C ALA A 336 -28.68 1.74 -12.86
N GLY A 337 -28.42 1.73 -11.55
CA GLY A 337 -28.51 0.50 -10.77
C GLY A 337 -27.85 0.54 -9.39
N ALA A 338 -27.32 -0.60 -8.95
CA ALA A 338 -26.83 -0.83 -7.59
C ALA A 338 -25.48 -0.16 -7.26
N ASN A 339 -24.98 0.72 -8.14
CA ASN A 339 -23.74 1.50 -8.02
C ASN A 339 -22.44 0.69 -7.88
N TRP A 340 -22.51 -0.64 -7.75
CA TRP A 340 -21.35 -1.55 -7.68
C TRP A 340 -21.25 -2.35 -8.96
N TYR A 341 -20.10 -2.25 -9.63
CA TYR A 341 -19.86 -2.93 -10.90
C TYR A 341 -18.49 -3.58 -10.91
N SER A 342 -18.44 -4.82 -11.38
CA SER A 342 -17.21 -5.46 -11.84
C SER A 342 -17.08 -5.21 -13.33
N VAL A 343 -15.99 -4.59 -13.74
CA VAL A 343 -15.77 -4.07 -15.09
C VAL A 343 -14.52 -4.73 -15.66
N GLN A 344 -14.55 -5.08 -16.94
CA GLN A 344 -13.38 -5.64 -17.60
C GLN A 344 -12.43 -4.50 -18.00
N THR A 345 -11.14 -4.75 -17.96
CA THR A 345 -10.14 -3.78 -18.42
C THR A 345 -8.88 -4.50 -18.91
N ALA A 346 -8.12 -3.82 -19.76
CA ALA A 346 -6.75 -4.19 -20.12
C ALA A 346 -5.72 -3.29 -19.41
N SER A 347 -6.18 -2.34 -18.59
CA SER A 347 -5.32 -1.47 -17.80
C SER A 347 -4.99 -2.11 -16.47
N ASP A 348 -3.78 -1.91 -15.97
CA ASP A 348 -3.25 -2.48 -14.72
C ASP A 348 -3.90 -1.89 -13.44
N ILE A 349 -5.22 -1.97 -13.34
CA ILE A 349 -6.06 -1.58 -12.22
C ILE A 349 -6.66 -2.86 -11.66
N TYR A 350 -6.35 -3.16 -10.41
CA TYR A 350 -6.76 -4.39 -9.75
C TYR A 350 -7.51 -4.08 -8.45
N THR A 351 -8.33 -5.02 -8.00
CA THR A 351 -9.00 -4.95 -6.70
C THR A 351 -9.02 -6.29 -6.03
N ASN A 352 -8.97 -6.30 -4.69
CA ASN A 352 -9.05 -7.56 -3.94
C ASN A 352 -10.43 -8.21 -4.05
N MET A 353 -11.51 -7.42 -4.13
CA MET A 353 -12.80 -7.91 -4.62
C MET A 353 -12.73 -8.00 -6.15
N TYR A 354 -12.43 -9.19 -6.66
CA TYR A 354 -12.21 -9.39 -8.09
C TYR A 354 -13.52 -9.32 -8.87
N VAL A 355 -14.58 -9.98 -8.39
CA VAL A 355 -15.92 -9.97 -9.00
C VAL A 355 -17.01 -9.86 -7.92
N ASP A 356 -18.02 -9.00 -8.09
CA ASP A 356 -19.24 -8.93 -7.26
C ASP A 356 -20.28 -9.99 -7.70
N ARG A 357 -20.95 -10.60 -6.73
CA ARG A 357 -21.96 -11.66 -6.91
C ARG A 357 -23.37 -11.12 -7.22
N VAL A 358 -23.66 -9.88 -6.85
CA VAL A 358 -25.05 -9.39 -6.75
C VAL A 358 -25.48 -8.58 -7.97
N THR A 359 -24.54 -7.95 -8.68
CA THR A 359 -24.83 -7.26 -9.93
C THR A 359 -24.40 -8.16 -11.07
N GLY A 360 -25.32 -8.45 -12.00
CA GLY A 360 -24.99 -9.21 -13.20
C GLY A 360 -23.75 -8.60 -13.82
N GLN A 361 -22.73 -9.42 -14.05
CA GLN A 361 -21.50 -9.00 -14.73
C GLN A 361 -21.94 -8.33 -16.03
N GLN A 362 -21.71 -7.03 -16.10
CA GLN A 362 -21.81 -6.33 -17.36
C GLN A 362 -20.39 -6.27 -17.86
N ASP A 363 -20.16 -6.78 -19.07
CA ASP A 363 -18.89 -6.64 -19.79
C ASP A 363 -18.75 -5.19 -20.24
N ILE A 364 -18.74 -4.27 -19.26
CA ILE A 364 -18.43 -2.87 -19.44
C ILE A 364 -16.92 -2.80 -19.39
N VAL A 365 -16.34 -2.34 -20.48
CA VAL A 365 -14.93 -2.04 -20.52
C VAL A 365 -14.77 -0.56 -20.30
N LEU A 366 -14.03 -0.21 -19.26
CA LEU A 366 -13.77 1.19 -18.96
C LEU A 366 -12.56 1.68 -19.76
N PRO A 367 -12.59 2.95 -20.20
CA PRO A 367 -11.46 3.58 -20.88
C PRO A 367 -10.16 3.45 -20.07
N PRO A 368 -9.00 3.46 -20.74
CA PRO A 368 -8.76 4.03 -22.08
C PRO A 368 -9.11 3.14 -23.29
N ASP A 369 -9.55 1.90 -23.13
CA ASP A 369 -9.85 1.04 -24.29
C ASP A 369 -11.26 1.29 -24.87
N SER A 370 -11.37 2.24 -25.80
CA SER A 370 -12.59 2.56 -26.58
C SER A 370 -13.01 1.47 -27.58
N SER A 371 -12.19 0.42 -27.78
CA SER A 371 -12.46 -0.62 -28.78
C SER A 371 -13.32 -1.78 -28.26
N ALA A 372 -13.65 -1.74 -26.97
CA ALA A 372 -14.15 -2.88 -26.26
C ALA A 372 -15.68 -2.94 -26.28
N ARG A 373 -16.20 -3.91 -27.05
CA ARG A 373 -17.63 -4.14 -27.22
C ARG A 373 -18.30 -4.54 -25.91
N HIS A 374 -19.44 -3.91 -25.63
CA HIS A 374 -20.42 -4.43 -24.68
C HIS A 374 -21.09 -5.67 -25.29
N THR A 375 -20.64 -6.87 -24.93
CA THR A 375 -21.48 -8.06 -25.01
C THR A 375 -21.74 -8.53 -23.61
N PRO A 376 -22.94 -8.31 -23.01
CA PRO A 376 -23.25 -8.81 -21.68
C PRO A 376 -23.38 -10.34 -21.73
N ASN A 377 -22.24 -11.03 -21.79
CA ASN A 377 -22.19 -12.46 -21.58
C ASN A 377 -21.87 -12.64 -20.11
N THR A 378 -22.85 -13.08 -19.33
CA THR A 378 -22.56 -13.63 -18.01
C THR A 378 -21.56 -14.77 -18.23
N PRO A 379 -20.32 -14.70 -17.72
CA PRO A 379 -19.38 -15.79 -17.90
C PRO A 379 -20.01 -17.10 -17.44
N SER A 380 -19.90 -18.11 -18.29
CA SER A 380 -20.35 -19.47 -18.01
C SER A 380 -19.53 -20.10 -16.86
N THR A 381 -18.34 -19.57 -16.56
CA THR A 381 -17.43 -20.06 -15.53
C THR A 381 -17.55 -19.29 -14.21
N PRO A 382 -17.60 -19.99 -13.06
CA PRO A 382 -17.47 -19.37 -11.74
C PRO A 382 -16.12 -18.65 -11.61
N ARG A 383 -16.11 -17.43 -11.07
CA ARG A 383 -14.88 -16.65 -10.82
C ARG A 383 -14.66 -16.39 -9.34
N ALA A 384 -13.42 -16.16 -8.94
CA ALA A 384 -13.11 -15.84 -7.54
C ALA A 384 -13.81 -14.55 -7.12
N LEU A 385 -14.44 -14.56 -5.92
CA LEU A 385 -15.00 -13.35 -5.33
C LEU A 385 -13.89 -12.37 -4.93
N GLY A 386 -12.78 -12.90 -4.42
CA GLY A 386 -11.61 -12.11 -4.14
C GLY A 386 -10.29 -12.85 -4.27
N VAL A 387 -9.26 -12.03 -4.41
CA VAL A 387 -7.94 -12.39 -4.91
C VAL A 387 -6.90 -11.60 -4.11
N ALA A 388 -5.87 -12.30 -3.66
CA ALA A 388 -4.63 -11.67 -3.24
C ALA A 388 -3.74 -11.50 -4.48
N TRP A 389 -3.06 -10.36 -4.59
CA TRP A 389 -2.22 -10.06 -5.74
C TRP A 389 -0.76 -10.21 -5.37
N GLN A 390 -0.04 -11.05 -6.10
CA GLN A 390 1.36 -11.35 -5.83
C GLN A 390 2.24 -10.86 -6.99
N TYR A 391 3.05 -9.84 -6.71
CA TYR A 391 4.12 -9.42 -7.60
C TYR A 391 5.38 -10.21 -7.28
N THR A 392 6.07 -10.69 -8.32
CA THR A 392 7.44 -11.18 -8.20
C THR A 392 8.35 -10.29 -9.01
N VAL A 393 9.37 -9.74 -8.35
CA VAL A 393 10.45 -8.98 -8.98
C VAL A 393 11.69 -9.85 -8.95
N GLN A 394 12.24 -10.15 -10.12
CA GLN A 394 13.50 -10.85 -10.23
C GLN A 394 14.24 -10.30 -11.45
N LYS A 395 15.47 -9.82 -11.23
CA LYS A 395 16.22 -9.08 -12.27
C LYS A 395 15.40 -7.88 -12.77
N ASN A 396 15.33 -7.64 -14.07
CA ASN A 396 14.54 -6.54 -14.67
C ASN A 396 13.16 -7.02 -15.11
N THR A 397 12.56 -7.96 -14.39
CA THR A 397 11.28 -8.55 -14.76
C THR A 397 10.33 -8.52 -13.58
N VAL A 398 9.10 -8.12 -13.86
CA VAL A 398 8.01 -8.09 -12.90
C VAL A 398 6.92 -9.00 -13.44
N THR A 399 6.41 -9.89 -12.60
CA THR A 399 5.23 -10.70 -12.90
C THR A 399 4.17 -10.44 -11.86
N LEU A 400 2.91 -10.45 -12.27
CA LEU A 400 1.76 -10.42 -11.37
C LEU A 400 0.99 -11.73 -11.50
N GLN A 401 0.57 -12.29 -10.37
CA GLN A 401 -0.36 -13.41 -10.37
C GLN A 401 -1.44 -13.25 -9.31
N PRO A 402 -2.68 -13.64 -9.62
CA PRO A 402 -3.75 -13.71 -8.65
C PRO A 402 -3.63 -15.00 -7.83
N VAL A 403 -3.88 -14.90 -6.54
CA VAL A 403 -3.95 -16.04 -5.63
C VAL A 403 -5.29 -16.04 -4.94
N VAL A 404 -6.07 -17.10 -5.17
CA VAL A 404 -7.41 -17.25 -4.59
C VAL A 404 -7.28 -17.96 -3.26
N ASN A 405 -7.54 -17.23 -2.17
CA ASN A 405 -7.49 -17.79 -0.82
C ASN A 405 -8.81 -17.60 -0.04
N ARG A 406 -9.88 -17.06 -0.65
CA ARG A 406 -11.18 -16.94 0.04
C ARG A 406 -11.85 -18.31 0.21
N LYS A 407 -12.35 -18.58 1.42
CA LYS A 407 -13.05 -19.85 1.78
C LYS A 407 -14.30 -20.14 0.97
N ASP A 408 -14.91 -19.13 0.38
CA ASP A 408 -16.13 -19.29 -0.41
C ASP A 408 -15.85 -19.67 -1.87
N TYR A 409 -14.59 -19.66 -2.31
CA TYR A 409 -14.20 -20.22 -3.61
C TYR A 409 -14.51 -21.71 -3.72
N GLU A 410 -14.17 -22.50 -2.69
CA GLU A 410 -14.47 -23.94 -2.67
C GLU A 410 -15.98 -24.21 -2.76
N ARG A 411 -16.80 -23.38 -2.09
CA ARG A 411 -18.27 -23.46 -2.22
C ARG A 411 -18.77 -23.06 -3.60
N MET A 412 -18.13 -22.07 -4.26
CA MET A 412 -18.46 -21.68 -5.64
C MET A 412 -18.13 -22.78 -6.65
N VAL A 413 -16.96 -23.41 -6.51
CA VAL A 413 -16.52 -24.55 -7.32
C VAL A 413 -17.46 -25.74 -7.12
N ALA A 414 -17.78 -26.07 -5.86
CA ALA A 414 -18.64 -27.21 -5.52
C ALA A 414 -20.10 -27.03 -5.95
N ALA A 415 -20.66 -25.82 -5.82
CA ALA A 415 -22.06 -25.55 -6.19
C ALA A 415 -22.31 -25.55 -7.71
N ARG A 416 -21.27 -25.48 -8.54
CA ARG A 416 -21.38 -25.45 -10.00
C ARG A 416 -20.58 -26.55 -10.72
N GLY A 417 -20.00 -27.49 -9.97
CA GLY A 417 -19.36 -28.70 -10.50
C GLY A 417 -18.15 -28.44 -11.41
N PHE A 418 -17.45 -27.31 -11.25
CA PHE A 418 -16.43 -26.88 -12.21
C PHE A 418 -15.22 -26.27 -11.51
N VAL A 419 -14.02 -26.80 -11.81
CA VAL A 419 -12.72 -26.19 -11.47
C VAL A 419 -12.32 -25.35 -12.68
N PRO A 420 -12.20 -24.00 -12.58
CA PRO A 420 -11.71 -23.20 -13.69
C PRO A 420 -10.29 -23.62 -14.07
N ALA A 421 -10.09 -24.04 -15.32
CA ALA A 421 -8.75 -24.25 -15.85
C ALA A 421 -7.98 -22.91 -15.87
N GLY A 422 -6.74 -22.89 -15.37
CA GLY A 422 -5.84 -21.74 -15.46
C GLY A 422 -5.67 -20.88 -14.19
N TRP A 423 -6.38 -21.18 -13.10
CA TRP A 423 -6.11 -20.55 -11.80
C TRP A 423 -5.09 -21.43 -11.03
N PRO A 424 -3.95 -20.89 -10.58
CA PRO A 424 -2.97 -21.69 -9.85
C PRO A 424 -3.55 -22.15 -8.50
N ASP A 425 -3.36 -23.42 -8.17
CA ASP A 425 -3.54 -23.91 -6.80
C ASP A 425 -2.51 -23.18 -5.92
N PRO A 426 -2.92 -22.59 -4.77
CA PRO A 426 -1.97 -22.00 -3.82
C PRO A 426 -0.79 -22.92 -3.46
N ALA A 427 -0.97 -24.24 -3.56
CA ALA A 427 0.06 -25.25 -3.28
C ALA A 427 1.03 -25.52 -4.45
N THR A 428 0.77 -25.04 -5.67
CA THR A 428 1.54 -25.41 -6.88
C THR A 428 2.06 -24.20 -7.67
N LEU A 429 2.39 -23.08 -7.00
CA LEU A 429 2.90 -21.87 -7.63
C LEU A 429 4.21 -22.12 -8.42
N GLY A 430 4.08 -22.23 -9.75
CA GLY A 430 5.17 -22.35 -10.70
C GLY A 430 4.70 -21.90 -12.08
N ASP A 431 5.48 -21.01 -12.70
CA ASP A 431 5.37 -20.47 -14.06
C ASP A 431 4.33 -19.36 -14.28
N ALA A 432 4.70 -18.12 -13.91
CA ALA A 432 4.02 -16.89 -14.30
C ALA A 432 4.58 -16.32 -15.63
N LEU A 433 3.73 -15.59 -16.37
CA LEU A 433 4.10 -14.84 -17.59
C LEU A 433 5.00 -13.63 -17.24
N TRP A 434 6.05 -13.42 -18.04
CA TRP A 434 7.11 -12.44 -17.78
C TRP A 434 6.87 -11.12 -18.53
N VAL A 435 6.71 -9.99 -17.82
CA VAL A 435 6.74 -8.66 -18.42
C VAL A 435 8.13 -8.04 -18.21
N SER A 436 8.81 -7.74 -19.30
CA SER A 436 10.14 -7.10 -19.25
C SER A 436 9.99 -5.62 -18.93
N LEU A 437 10.73 -5.15 -17.93
CA LEU A 437 10.82 -3.71 -17.68
C LEU A 437 11.59 -3.05 -18.83
N PRO A 438 11.24 -1.82 -19.23
CA PRO A 438 11.96 -1.10 -20.28
C PRO A 438 13.46 -1.05 -19.94
N ALA A 439 14.30 -1.36 -20.93
CA ALA A 439 15.74 -1.28 -20.78
C ALA A 439 16.12 0.15 -20.38
N ALA A 440 16.80 0.28 -19.25
CA ALA A 440 17.17 1.60 -18.77
C ALA A 440 18.15 2.30 -19.72
N ASP A 441 17.94 3.60 -19.90
CA ASP A 441 18.99 4.47 -20.43
C ASP A 441 20.17 4.47 -19.44
N THR A 442 21.22 3.74 -19.78
CA THR A 442 22.40 3.53 -18.93
C THR A 442 23.27 4.77 -18.79
N SER A 443 22.95 5.87 -19.49
CA SER A 443 23.73 7.11 -19.47
C SER A 443 23.76 7.80 -18.09
N ALA A 444 22.75 7.59 -17.24
CA ALA A 444 22.68 8.23 -15.92
C ALA A 444 23.41 7.46 -14.79
N ALA A 445 23.75 6.19 -15.00
CA ALA A 445 24.38 5.34 -13.96
C ALA A 445 25.92 5.32 -14.02
N ALA A 446 26.51 5.75 -15.13
CA ALA A 446 27.96 5.70 -15.35
C ALA A 446 28.77 6.74 -14.56
N GLU A 447 28.15 7.81 -14.05
CA GLU A 447 28.86 8.86 -13.30
C GLU A 447 29.04 8.55 -11.79
N ALA A 448 28.43 7.48 -11.25
CA ALA A 448 28.52 7.15 -9.82
C ALA A 448 29.64 6.13 -9.47
N GLY A 449 30.42 5.66 -10.44
CA GLY A 449 31.27 4.47 -10.30
C GLY A 449 32.76 4.67 -10.62
N ALA A 450 33.40 5.74 -10.15
CA ALA A 450 34.87 5.86 -10.23
C ALA A 450 35.44 6.78 -9.14
N ALA A 451 35.25 6.44 -7.86
CA ALA A 451 36.08 6.98 -6.79
C ALA A 451 37.08 5.89 -6.36
N GLY A 452 38.33 6.03 -6.78
CA GLY A 452 39.44 5.19 -6.30
C GLY A 452 39.66 5.34 -4.79
N PRO A 453 40.47 4.47 -4.16
CA PRO A 453 40.69 4.49 -2.72
C PRO A 453 41.28 5.84 -2.29
N ALA A 454 40.51 6.60 -1.50
CA ALA A 454 40.94 7.88 -0.96
C ALA A 454 42.07 7.69 0.05
N ALA A 455 43.14 8.49 -0.12
CA ALA A 455 44.23 8.59 0.84
C ALA A 455 43.72 8.98 2.23
N ALA A 456 44.33 8.42 3.28
CA ALA A 456 44.00 8.69 4.66
C ALA A 456 44.07 10.20 4.97
N ALA A 457 42.95 10.75 5.45
CA ALA A 457 42.87 12.13 5.90
C ALA A 457 43.64 12.33 7.23
N PRO A 458 44.28 13.51 7.44
CA PRO A 458 44.94 13.81 8.69
C PRO A 458 43.94 14.01 9.84
N GLU A 459 44.37 13.63 11.05
CA GLU A 459 43.61 13.72 12.29
C GLU A 459 43.08 15.15 12.57
N PRO A 460 41.82 15.31 13.02
CA PRO A 460 41.28 16.63 13.32
C PRO A 460 41.87 17.21 14.60
N ALA A 461 42.26 18.48 14.54
CA ALA A 461 42.72 19.25 15.69
C ALA A 461 41.64 19.37 16.78
N PRO A 462 42.03 19.44 18.07
CA PRO A 462 41.07 19.48 19.17
C PRO A 462 40.26 20.79 19.19
N PRO A 463 39.01 20.74 19.71
CA PRO A 463 38.09 21.87 19.68
C PRO A 463 38.57 23.04 20.55
N ARG A 464 38.56 24.25 19.98
CA ARG A 464 38.81 25.51 20.69
C ARG A 464 37.64 25.82 21.63
N ARG A 465 37.96 26.15 22.89
CA ARG A 465 36.99 26.64 23.89
C ARG A 465 36.36 27.98 23.45
N PRO A 466 35.05 28.17 23.62
CA PRO A 466 34.40 29.46 23.38
C PRO A 466 34.74 30.47 24.48
N ALA A 467 34.89 31.74 24.08
CA ALA A 467 35.15 32.87 24.97
C ALA A 467 33.92 33.22 25.83
N PRO A 468 34.10 33.73 27.06
CA PRO A 468 33.00 34.04 27.97
C PRO A 468 32.26 35.31 27.54
N THR A 469 30.97 35.18 27.26
CA THR A 469 30.05 36.32 27.07
C THR A 469 29.64 36.90 28.42
N SER A 470 29.97 38.17 28.66
CA SER A 470 29.55 38.92 29.84
C SER A 470 28.05 39.23 29.79
N ARG A 471 27.28 38.71 30.75
CA ARG A 471 25.86 39.06 30.95
C ARG A 471 25.78 40.33 31.81
N ARG A 472 25.25 41.42 31.25
CA ARG A 472 24.74 42.56 32.03
C ARG A 472 23.43 42.15 32.74
N PRO A 473 23.22 42.51 34.02
CA PRO A 473 21.96 42.25 34.70
C PRO A 473 20.87 43.24 34.24
N LEU A 474 19.64 42.74 34.11
CA LEU A 474 18.45 43.51 33.78
C LEU A 474 17.96 44.35 34.99
N PRO A 475 17.34 45.53 34.77
CA PRO A 475 16.85 46.38 35.85
C PRO A 475 15.60 45.80 36.52
N ARG A 476 15.53 45.88 37.85
CA ARG A 476 14.35 45.52 38.65
C ARG A 476 13.23 46.54 38.44
N LEU A 477 12.04 46.04 38.10
CA LEU A 477 10.79 46.79 38.17
C LEU A 477 10.45 47.08 39.65
N ARG A 478 10.18 48.34 39.97
CA ARG A 478 9.61 48.77 41.26
C ARG A 478 8.10 48.62 41.20
N GLU A 479 7.53 48.01 42.23
CA GLU A 479 6.11 48.12 42.56
C GLU A 479 5.83 49.54 43.07
N LEU A 480 4.73 50.14 42.62
CA LEU A 480 4.18 51.40 43.13
C LEU A 480 2.99 51.09 44.04
N PRO A 481 2.72 51.97 45.03
CA PRO A 481 1.86 51.71 46.19
C PRO A 481 0.38 51.47 45.88
#